data_AF-A0AAV2TTR4-F1
#
_entry.id   AF-A0AAV2TTR4-F1
#
_cell.length_a   1.000
_cell.length_b   1.000
_cell.length_c   1.000
_cell.angle_alpha   90.00
_cell.angle_beta   90.00
_cell.angle_gamma   90.00
#
_symmetry.space_group_name_H-M   'P 1'
#
loop_
_entity.id
_entity.type
_entity.pdbx_description
1 polymer ?
#
loop_
_entity_poly.entity_id
_entity_poly.type
_entity_poly.pdbx_seq_one_letter_code
_entity_poly.pdbx_strand_id
1 'polypeptide(L)'
;MTAHRSSIFDYLRNVDILMMDGLYTHPPTCLLIFRELPELAKHIVVRLLFIEQPIPKSVISGWVEKSSQSLLTDACKALSDLRLWHSVDGSVARGSWCLNKKYQESLRIALFGGGLPLLGDMGSSAVDKNSKSVEFLESYATERWEVVGYQSFMGHLGIQTAFKTVQPNIQDAKSENKSKFCQSH
;
A
#
# COMPACT_ATOMS: atom_id res chain seq x y z
N MET A 1 -14.19 6.76 17.47
CA MET A 1 -12.74 6.75 17.80
C MET A 1 -11.96 6.55 16.52
N THR A 2 -11.52 7.62 15.85
CA THR A 2 -10.75 7.53 14.58
C THR A 2 -9.61 8.54 14.61
N ALA A 3 -8.61 8.30 15.46
CA ALA A 3 -7.48 9.19 15.66
C ALA A 3 -6.15 8.48 15.32
N HIS A 4 -5.96 8.11 14.05
CA HIS A 4 -4.63 7.90 13.44
C HIS A 4 -4.66 7.79 11.90
N ARG A 5 -5.76 8.13 11.19
CA ARG A 5 -5.77 8.08 9.71
C ARG A 5 -5.14 9.31 9.04
N SER A 6 -5.01 10.41 9.77
CA SER A 6 -4.68 11.73 9.20
C SER A 6 -3.23 11.85 8.73
N SER A 7 -2.28 11.20 9.40
CA SER A 7 -0.84 11.46 9.16
C SER A 7 -0.39 11.13 7.73
N ILE A 8 -0.91 10.06 7.12
CA ILE A 8 -0.49 9.67 5.77
C ILE A 8 -1.14 10.55 4.70
N PHE A 9 -2.43 10.89 4.85
CA PHE A 9 -3.11 11.78 3.91
C PHE A 9 -2.60 13.21 4.00
N ASP A 10 -2.29 13.68 5.21
CA ASP A 10 -1.68 14.98 5.43
C ASP A 10 -0.28 15.03 4.82
N TYR A 11 0.50 13.94 4.92
CA TYR A 11 1.78 13.84 4.23
C TYR A 11 1.58 13.88 2.71
N LEU A 12 0.73 13.02 2.15
CA LEU A 12 0.47 12.93 0.71
C LEU A 12 -0.01 14.26 0.12
N ARG A 13 -0.80 15.05 0.85
CA ARG A 13 -1.23 16.38 0.41
C ARG A 13 -0.06 17.33 0.17
N ASN A 14 1.02 17.19 0.94
CA ASN A 14 2.21 18.04 0.87
C ASN A 14 3.28 17.53 -0.11
N VAL A 15 3.07 16.38 -0.75
CA VAL A 15 4.04 15.78 -1.68
C VAL A 15 3.98 16.45 -3.07
N ASP A 16 5.14 16.60 -3.68
CA ASP A 16 5.31 17.16 -5.03
C ASP A 16 4.57 16.35 -6.10
N ILE A 17 4.14 17.03 -7.17
CA ILE A 17 3.36 16.45 -8.28
C ILE A 17 4.14 15.33 -8.99
N LEU A 18 5.45 15.52 -9.21
CA LEU A 18 6.30 14.53 -9.88
C LEU A 18 6.44 13.25 -9.05
N MET A 19 6.55 13.39 -7.73
CA MET A 19 6.63 12.26 -6.80
C MET A 19 5.30 11.51 -6.73
N MET A 20 4.17 12.24 -6.74
CA MET A 20 2.83 11.65 -6.80
C MET A 20 2.61 10.82 -8.07
N ASP A 21 3.08 11.29 -9.21
CA ASP A 21 2.98 10.57 -10.48
C ASP A 21 3.79 9.27 -10.47
N GLY A 22 4.98 9.28 -9.85
CA GLY A 22 5.76 8.06 -9.62
C GLY A 22 5.04 7.10 -8.67
N LEU A 23 4.46 7.63 -7.59
CA LEU A 23 3.73 6.84 -6.59
C LEU A 23 2.53 6.10 -7.21
N TYR A 24 1.79 6.76 -8.10
CA TYR A 24 0.63 6.17 -8.81
C TYR A 24 0.98 5.17 -9.91
N THR A 25 2.27 4.99 -10.20
CA THR A 25 2.73 3.92 -11.09
C THR A 25 2.75 2.56 -10.38
N HIS A 26 2.74 2.54 -9.04
CA HIS A 26 2.80 1.30 -8.24
C HIS A 26 1.40 0.85 -7.79
N PRO A 27 0.90 -0.31 -8.28
CA PRO A 27 -0.43 -0.80 -7.94
C PRO A 27 -0.67 -1.05 -6.44
N PRO A 28 0.28 -1.62 -5.66
CA PRO A 28 0.09 -1.80 -4.21
C PRO A 28 -0.19 -0.48 -3.49
N THR A 29 0.48 0.58 -3.90
CA THR A 29 0.30 1.91 -3.30
C THR A 29 -1.04 2.51 -3.66
N CYS A 30 -1.50 2.35 -4.90
CA CYS A 30 -2.84 2.76 -5.31
C CYS A 30 -3.92 2.04 -4.49
N LEU A 31 -3.73 0.75 -4.21
CA LEU A 31 -4.63 -0.03 -3.37
C LEU A 31 -4.63 0.45 -1.92
N LEU A 32 -3.47 0.79 -1.36
CA LEU A 32 -3.36 1.33 -0.01
C LEU A 32 -4.14 2.64 0.12
N ILE A 33 -3.95 3.56 -0.82
CA ILE A 33 -4.67 4.84 -0.85
C ILE A 33 -6.17 4.59 -0.97
N PHE A 34 -6.59 3.68 -1.86
CA PHE A 34 -7.99 3.30 -2.01
C PHE A 34 -8.61 2.78 -0.70
N ARG A 35 -7.88 1.98 0.09
CA ARG A 35 -8.35 1.45 1.38
C ARG A 35 -8.58 2.53 2.43
N GLU A 36 -7.77 3.58 2.42
CA GLU A 36 -7.86 4.68 3.37
C GLU A 36 -8.93 5.72 3.03
N LEU A 37 -9.43 5.76 1.79
CA LEU A 37 -10.47 6.71 1.36
C LEU A 37 -11.79 6.57 2.16
N PRO A 38 -12.56 7.66 2.31
CA PRO A 38 -13.94 7.61 2.79
C PRO A 38 -14.80 6.67 1.94
N GLU A 39 -15.82 6.05 2.54
CA GLU A 39 -16.68 5.07 1.87
C GLU A 39 -17.34 5.64 0.60
N LEU A 40 -17.86 6.87 0.68
CA LEU A 40 -18.46 7.53 -0.48
C LEU A 40 -17.44 7.81 -1.59
N ALA A 41 -16.22 8.19 -1.24
CA ALA A 41 -15.14 8.40 -2.21
C ALA A 41 -14.75 7.09 -2.93
N LYS A 42 -14.73 5.96 -2.21
CA LYS A 42 -14.50 4.64 -2.80
C LYS A 42 -15.56 4.29 -3.84
N HIS A 43 -16.83 4.51 -3.54
CA HIS A 43 -17.92 4.25 -4.49
C HIS A 43 -17.79 5.10 -5.76
N ILE A 44 -17.41 6.37 -5.63
CA ILE A 44 -17.15 7.25 -6.77
C ILE A 44 -16.00 6.69 -7.62
N VAL A 45 -14.87 6.36 -6.99
CA VAL A 45 -13.69 5.83 -7.70
C VAL A 45 -14.01 4.53 -8.43
N VAL A 46 -14.71 3.57 -7.79
CA VAL A 46 -15.07 2.29 -8.41
C VAL A 46 -16.01 2.49 -9.62
N ARG A 47 -17.00 3.40 -9.53
CA ARG A 47 -17.87 3.73 -10.67
C ARG A 47 -17.09 4.34 -11.83
N LEU A 48 -16.13 5.21 -11.52
CA LEU A 48 -15.29 5.87 -12.52
C LEU A 48 -14.19 4.96 -13.07
N LEU A 49 -13.87 3.85 -12.41
CA LEU A 49 -12.75 2.99 -12.77
C LEU A 49 -12.86 2.45 -14.20
N PHE A 50 -14.05 2.16 -14.68
CA PHE A 50 -14.29 1.63 -16.03
C PHE A 50 -14.69 2.69 -17.06
N ILE A 51 -14.82 3.94 -16.62
CA ILE A 51 -15.27 5.04 -17.49
C ILE A 51 -14.04 5.83 -17.92
N GLU A 52 -13.76 5.82 -19.22
CA GLU A 52 -12.63 6.55 -19.80
C GLU A 52 -12.96 7.99 -20.18
N GLN A 53 -14.26 8.31 -20.27
CA GLN A 53 -14.75 9.63 -20.63
C GLN A 53 -14.95 10.53 -19.39
N PRO A 54 -14.69 11.84 -19.50
CA PRO A 54 -14.91 12.77 -18.40
C PRO A 54 -16.41 12.85 -18.06
N ILE A 55 -16.75 12.78 -16.77
CA ILE A 55 -18.14 12.77 -16.30
C ILE A 55 -18.58 14.18 -15.88
N PRO A 56 -19.72 14.69 -16.36
CA PRO A 56 -20.23 16.00 -15.96
C PRO A 56 -20.45 16.09 -14.43
N LYS A 57 -20.10 17.23 -13.81
CA LYS A 57 -20.27 17.43 -12.36
C LYS A 57 -21.72 17.23 -11.89
N SER A 58 -22.69 17.55 -12.75
CA SER A 58 -24.12 17.37 -12.48
C SER A 58 -24.53 15.91 -12.28
N VAL A 59 -23.86 14.98 -12.97
CA VAL A 59 -24.13 13.54 -12.83
C VAL A 59 -23.67 13.05 -11.45
N ILE A 60 -22.48 13.47 -11.02
CA ILE A 60 -21.94 13.10 -9.70
C ILE A 60 -22.82 13.67 -8.58
N SER A 61 -23.27 14.92 -8.68
CA SER A 61 -24.22 15.50 -7.71
C SER A 61 -25.56 14.77 -7.67
N GLY A 62 -25.94 14.11 -8.76
CA GLY A 62 -27.17 13.32 -8.85
C GLY A 62 -27.06 11.91 -8.25
N TRP A 63 -25.87 11.44 -7.87
CA TRP A 63 -25.69 10.11 -7.28
C TRP A 63 -26.10 10.03 -5.81
N VAL A 64 -26.26 11.19 -5.15
CA VAL A 64 -26.53 11.30 -3.72
C VAL A 64 -27.76 12.17 -3.51
N GLU A 65 -28.58 11.80 -2.52
CA GLU A 65 -29.74 12.59 -2.14
C GLU A 65 -29.33 13.99 -1.65
N LYS A 66 -30.23 14.98 -1.78
CA LYS A 66 -29.98 16.37 -1.37
C LYS A 66 -29.57 16.51 0.10
N SER A 67 -30.05 15.62 0.97
CA SER A 67 -29.74 15.55 2.40
C SER A 67 -28.26 15.19 2.69
N SER A 68 -27.60 14.47 1.80
CA SER A 68 -26.22 13.97 1.98
C SER A 68 -25.19 14.64 1.05
N GLN A 69 -25.52 15.80 0.49
CA GLN A 69 -24.63 16.56 -0.40
C GLN A 69 -23.36 17.07 0.29
N SER A 70 -23.41 17.30 1.61
CA SER A 70 -22.23 17.64 2.41
C SER A 70 -21.19 16.52 2.37
N LEU A 71 -21.61 15.27 2.59
CA LEU A 71 -20.74 14.10 2.51
C LEU A 71 -20.13 13.92 1.11
N LEU A 72 -20.93 14.18 0.07
CA LEU A 72 -20.43 14.15 -1.31
C LEU A 72 -19.35 15.20 -1.53
N THR A 73 -19.56 16.41 -1.02
CA THR A 73 -18.59 17.51 -1.12
C THR A 73 -17.30 17.18 -0.39
N ASP A 74 -17.38 16.60 0.81
CA ASP A 74 -16.21 16.15 1.58
C ASP A 74 -15.45 15.03 0.87
N ALA A 75 -16.17 14.05 0.30
CA ALA A 75 -15.57 13.00 -0.52
C ALA A 75 -14.88 13.56 -1.77
N CYS A 76 -15.53 14.50 -2.46
CA CYS A 76 -14.96 15.17 -3.62
C CYS A 76 -13.71 15.97 -3.27
N LYS A 77 -13.72 16.65 -2.13
CA LYS A 77 -12.56 17.37 -1.60
C LYS A 77 -11.41 16.41 -1.29
N ALA A 78 -11.67 15.29 -0.61
CA ALA A 78 -10.65 14.29 -0.30
C ALA A 78 -10.01 13.71 -1.58
N LEU A 79 -10.80 13.43 -2.62
CA LEU A 79 -10.29 12.95 -3.92
C LEU A 79 -9.44 14.02 -4.64
N SER A 80 -9.83 15.30 -4.51
CA SER A 80 -9.12 16.43 -5.12
C SER A 80 -7.81 16.74 -4.41
N ASP A 81 -7.81 16.69 -3.07
CA ASP A 81 -6.64 16.92 -2.22
C ASP A 81 -5.54 15.88 -2.51
N LEU A 82 -5.94 14.65 -2.84
CA LEU A 82 -5.03 13.58 -3.23
C LEU A 82 -4.68 13.59 -4.72
N ARG A 83 -5.22 14.53 -5.50
CA ARG A 83 -4.99 14.62 -6.95
C ARG A 83 -5.33 13.31 -7.69
N LEU A 84 -6.29 12.54 -7.17
CA LEU A 84 -6.76 11.31 -7.80
C LEU A 84 -7.56 11.60 -9.05
N TRP A 85 -8.21 12.76 -9.09
CA TRP A 85 -8.97 13.27 -10.23
C TRP A 85 -8.68 14.76 -10.46
N HIS A 86 -9.12 15.29 -11.60
CA HIS A 86 -8.99 16.70 -11.95
C HIS A 86 -10.25 17.21 -12.67
N SER A 87 -10.55 18.50 -12.52
CA SER A 87 -11.61 19.17 -13.26
C SER A 87 -11.13 19.43 -14.68
N VAL A 88 -11.89 18.98 -15.67
CA VAL A 88 -11.71 19.29 -17.08
C VAL A 88 -12.84 20.21 -17.50
N ASP A 89 -12.51 21.49 -17.69
CA ASP A 89 -13.47 22.50 -18.12
C ASP A 89 -13.52 22.56 -19.66
N GLY A 90 -13.74 21.40 -20.29
CA GLY A 90 -13.87 21.30 -21.74
C GLY A 90 -15.30 21.55 -22.17
N SER A 91 -15.55 22.65 -22.91
CA SER A 91 -16.75 23.04 -23.69
C SER A 91 -18.14 23.00 -23.02
N VAL A 92 -18.33 22.26 -21.93
CA VAL A 92 -19.57 22.10 -21.20
C VAL A 92 -19.59 23.12 -20.09
N ALA A 93 -20.59 24.00 -20.08
CA ALA A 93 -20.72 25.13 -19.16
C ALA A 93 -20.73 24.78 -17.65
N ARG A 94 -20.65 23.49 -17.27
CA ARG A 94 -20.66 23.01 -15.88
C ARG A 94 -19.41 22.21 -15.48
N GLY A 95 -18.40 22.11 -16.35
CA GLY A 95 -17.19 21.34 -16.12
C GLY A 95 -17.43 19.83 -16.00
N SER A 96 -16.36 19.05 -16.13
CA SER A 96 -16.41 17.59 -15.97
C SER A 96 -15.29 17.12 -15.06
N TRP A 97 -15.46 15.98 -14.40
CA TRP A 97 -14.43 15.32 -13.62
C TRP A 97 -13.79 14.20 -14.43
N CYS A 98 -12.47 14.14 -14.39
CA CYS A 98 -11.68 13.08 -15.02
C CYS A 98 -10.75 12.45 -13.99
N LEU A 99 -10.75 11.12 -13.90
CA LEU A 99 -9.84 10.39 -13.02
C LEU A 99 -8.42 10.41 -13.61
N ASN A 100 -7.39 10.41 -12.78
CA ASN A 100 -6.01 10.29 -13.25
C ASN A 100 -5.83 8.91 -13.90
N LYS A 101 -5.46 8.88 -15.18
CA LYS A 101 -5.30 7.65 -15.97
C LYS A 101 -4.26 6.69 -15.36
N LYS A 102 -3.17 7.21 -14.79
CA LYS A 102 -2.13 6.39 -14.14
C LYS A 102 -2.70 5.66 -12.93
N TYR A 103 -3.41 6.40 -12.07
CA TYR A 103 -4.08 5.84 -10.90
C TYR A 103 -5.18 4.84 -11.30
N GLN A 104 -5.97 5.16 -12.33
CA GLN A 104 -7.04 4.31 -12.85
C GLN A 104 -6.48 2.95 -13.32
N GLU A 105 -5.40 2.96 -14.10
CA GLU A 105 -4.78 1.73 -14.61
C GLU A 105 -4.15 0.89 -13.51
N SER A 106 -3.34 1.51 -12.65
CA SER A 106 -2.70 0.84 -11.51
C SER A 106 -3.74 0.27 -10.53
N LEU A 107 -4.86 0.95 -10.31
CA LEU A 107 -5.94 0.45 -9.45
C LEU A 107 -6.72 -0.70 -10.09
N ARG A 108 -6.97 -0.68 -11.41
CA ARG A 108 -7.58 -1.82 -12.12
C ARG A 108 -6.72 -3.07 -11.98
N ILE A 109 -5.42 -2.91 -12.23
CA ILE A 109 -4.42 -3.96 -12.05
C ILE A 109 -4.42 -4.47 -10.60
N ALA A 110 -4.50 -3.58 -9.62
CA ALA A 110 -4.54 -3.96 -8.21
C ALA A 110 -5.80 -4.72 -7.77
N LEU A 111 -6.97 -4.38 -8.31
CA LEU A 111 -8.26 -4.96 -7.91
C LEU A 111 -8.63 -6.22 -8.69
N PHE A 112 -8.39 -6.22 -10.00
CA PHE A 112 -8.86 -7.28 -10.90
C PHE A 112 -7.75 -8.24 -11.34
N GLY A 113 -6.50 -7.93 -11.02
CA GLY A 113 -5.35 -8.72 -11.46
C GLY A 113 -5.09 -8.53 -12.95
N GLY A 114 -3.96 -7.92 -13.27
CA GLY A 114 -3.49 -7.71 -14.64
C GLY A 114 -2.10 -7.06 -14.62
N GLY A 115 -1.30 -7.20 -15.66
CA GLY A 115 0.06 -6.63 -15.71
C GLY A 115 1.13 -7.43 -14.95
N LEU A 116 2.33 -6.83 -14.76
CA LEU A 116 3.42 -7.45 -14.01
C LEU A 116 2.95 -7.78 -12.57
N PRO A 117 3.44 -8.87 -11.95
CA PRO A 117 3.08 -9.23 -10.60
C PRO A 117 3.26 -8.02 -9.67
N LEU A 118 2.22 -7.67 -8.89
CA LEU A 118 2.24 -6.49 -8.02
C LEU A 118 3.33 -6.57 -6.95
N LEU A 119 3.66 -7.80 -6.58
CA LEU A 119 4.93 -8.18 -5.98
C LEU A 119 5.72 -8.85 -7.09
N GLY A 120 6.44 -8.08 -7.90
CA GLY A 120 7.34 -8.62 -8.91
C GLY A 120 8.23 -9.66 -8.24
N ASP A 121 8.13 -10.91 -8.69
CA ASP A 121 9.02 -12.00 -8.33
C ASP A 121 9.48 -11.99 -6.85
N MET A 122 8.55 -12.13 -5.90
CA MET A 122 8.93 -12.81 -4.67
C MET A 122 9.19 -14.27 -5.08
N GLY A 123 10.38 -14.51 -5.64
CA GLY A 123 10.80 -15.75 -6.27
C GLY A 123 10.79 -16.91 -5.30
N SER A 124 9.60 -17.42 -5.01
CA SER A 124 9.38 -18.62 -4.21
C SER A 124 8.47 -19.57 -4.99
N SER A 125 8.88 -19.86 -6.23
CA SER A 125 8.54 -21.13 -6.86
C SER A 125 9.61 -22.20 -6.56
N ALA A 126 10.61 -21.87 -5.76
CA ALA A 126 11.45 -22.87 -5.11
C ALA A 126 10.76 -23.26 -3.81
N VAL A 127 10.38 -24.54 -3.68
CA VAL A 127 10.01 -25.15 -2.40
C VAL A 127 11.01 -24.68 -1.35
N ASP A 128 10.54 -23.86 -0.41
CA ASP A 128 11.38 -23.30 0.64
C ASP A 128 11.89 -24.47 1.49
N LYS A 129 13.16 -24.80 1.34
CA LYS A 129 13.84 -25.83 2.15
C LYS A 129 13.83 -25.47 3.64
N ASN A 130 13.45 -24.23 3.96
CA ASN A 130 13.38 -23.69 5.30
C ASN A 130 11.99 -23.09 5.57
N SER A 131 10.91 -23.80 5.21
CA SER A 131 9.55 -23.42 5.58
C SER A 131 9.39 -23.38 7.10
N LYS A 132 9.63 -22.20 7.68
CA LYS A 132 9.42 -21.93 9.10
C LYS A 132 7.92 -21.92 9.38
N SER A 133 7.52 -22.46 10.52
CA SER A 133 6.13 -22.43 10.93
C SER A 133 5.66 -20.99 11.19
N VAL A 134 4.36 -20.74 11.06
CA VAL A 134 3.77 -19.41 11.29
C VAL A 134 4.05 -18.94 12.71
N GLU A 135 4.03 -19.87 13.67
CA GLU A 135 4.30 -19.62 15.09
C GLU A 135 5.77 -19.20 15.33
N PHE A 136 6.72 -19.76 14.56
CA PHE A 136 8.12 -19.33 14.62
C PHE A 136 8.29 -17.93 14.07
N LEU A 137 7.64 -17.60 12.95
CA LEU A 137 7.72 -16.27 12.34
C LEU A 137 7.15 -15.20 13.26
N GLU A 138 6.01 -15.48 13.90
CA GLU A 138 5.38 -14.58 14.85
C GLU A 138 6.24 -14.35 16.10
N SER A 139 6.79 -15.42 16.67
CA SER A 139 7.69 -15.34 17.83
C SER A 139 8.96 -14.55 17.50
N TYR A 140 9.59 -14.84 16.35
CA TYR A 140 10.78 -14.15 15.88
C TYR A 140 10.52 -12.67 15.57
N ALA A 141 9.41 -12.37 14.92
CA ALA A 141 9.04 -10.98 14.63
C ALA A 141 8.86 -10.21 15.94
N THR A 142 8.06 -10.74 16.88
CA THR A 142 7.82 -10.13 18.18
C THR A 142 9.13 -9.88 18.93
N GLU A 143 9.99 -10.89 19.08
CA GLU A 143 11.27 -10.75 19.77
C GLU A 143 12.13 -9.62 19.18
N ARG A 144 12.22 -9.53 17.84
CA ARG A 144 13.03 -8.50 17.18
C ARG A 144 12.41 -7.12 17.23
N TRP A 145 11.08 -7.01 17.13
CA TRP A 145 10.38 -5.73 17.28
C TRP A 145 10.51 -5.19 18.71
N GLU A 146 10.42 -6.05 19.72
CA GLU A 146 10.63 -5.68 21.12
C GLU A 146 12.07 -5.21 21.36
N VAL A 147 13.09 -5.89 20.80
CA VAL A 147 14.49 -5.45 20.91
C VAL A 147 14.71 -4.06 20.30
N VAL A 148 14.09 -3.76 19.16
CA VAL A 148 14.15 -2.42 18.55
C VAL A 148 13.48 -1.38 19.45
N GLY A 149 12.34 -1.73 20.05
CA GLY A 149 11.64 -0.87 21.02
C GLY A 149 12.47 -0.59 22.27
N TYR A 150 13.02 -1.63 22.90
CA TYR A 150 13.88 -1.53 24.08
C TYR A 150 15.17 -0.75 23.79
N GLN A 151 15.81 -0.97 22.64
CA GLN A 151 17.03 -0.25 22.25
C GLN A 151 16.77 1.25 22.08
N SER A 152 15.63 1.64 21.49
CA SER A 152 15.26 3.05 21.33
C SER A 152 14.94 3.70 22.67
N PHE A 153 14.22 3.00 23.55
CA PHE A 153 13.88 3.45 24.89
C PHE A 153 15.11 3.57 25.81
N MET A 154 16.01 2.59 25.79
CA MET A 154 17.25 2.59 26.58
C MET A 154 18.30 3.54 26.02
N GLY A 155 18.34 3.76 24.70
CA GLY A 155 19.17 4.79 24.07
C GLY A 155 18.81 6.20 24.52
N HIS A 156 17.52 6.49 24.72
CA HIS A 156 17.06 7.75 25.32
C HIS A 156 17.44 7.89 26.81
N LEU A 157 17.67 6.78 27.52
CA LEU A 157 18.10 6.74 28.92
C LEU A 157 19.64 6.69 29.10
N GLY A 158 20.41 6.70 28.00
CA GLY A 158 21.88 6.74 28.06
C GLY A 158 22.55 5.44 28.53
N ILE A 159 21.82 4.32 28.55
CA ILE A 159 22.35 3.02 28.99
C ILE A 159 22.90 2.26 27.77
N GLN A 160 24.23 2.16 27.64
CA GLN A 160 24.87 1.30 26.64
C GLN A 160 24.78 -0.16 27.07
N THR A 161 23.94 -0.95 26.39
CA THR A 161 23.97 -2.41 26.51
C THR A 161 24.81 -2.99 25.39
N ALA A 162 25.83 -3.78 25.75
CA ALA A 162 26.67 -4.49 24.78
C ALA A 162 25.81 -5.48 23.98
N PHE A 163 25.61 -5.19 22.70
CA PHE A 163 24.93 -6.08 21.77
C PHE A 163 25.78 -7.34 21.60
N LYS A 164 25.36 -8.48 22.16
CA LYS A 164 25.82 -9.78 21.66
C LYS A 164 25.21 -9.95 20.29
N THR A 165 26.03 -9.79 19.26
CA THR A 165 25.70 -10.20 17.89
C THR A 165 25.42 -11.70 17.93
N VAL A 166 24.15 -12.10 17.96
CA VAL A 166 23.77 -13.47 17.65
C VAL A 166 24.01 -13.62 16.15
N GLN A 167 25.17 -14.17 15.79
CA GLN A 167 25.43 -14.64 14.44
C GLN A 167 24.32 -15.64 14.08
N PRO A 168 23.67 -15.52 12.90
CA PRO A 168 22.85 -16.62 12.44
C PRO A 168 23.80 -17.80 12.20
N ASN A 169 23.69 -18.85 13.01
CA ASN A 169 24.45 -20.07 12.79
C ASN A 169 23.86 -20.77 11.55
N ILE A 170 24.23 -20.29 10.36
CA ILE A 170 24.05 -20.99 9.09
C ILE A 170 25.23 -21.98 8.95
N GLN A 171 25.45 -22.84 9.93
CA GLN A 171 26.47 -23.91 9.85
C GLN A 171 25.99 -25.29 10.28
N ASP A 172 24.82 -25.42 10.92
CA ASP A 172 24.35 -26.73 11.40
C ASP A 172 23.62 -27.58 10.34
N ALA A 173 23.64 -27.18 9.06
CA ALA A 173 23.09 -27.97 7.96
C ALA A 173 24.14 -28.57 7.00
N LYS A 174 25.44 -28.54 7.35
CA LYS A 174 26.51 -29.04 6.47
C LYS A 174 27.37 -30.18 7.04
N SER A 175 27.09 -30.69 8.24
CA SER A 175 27.92 -31.72 8.88
C SER A 175 27.37 -33.16 8.82
N GLU A 176 26.13 -33.40 8.36
CA GLU A 176 25.53 -34.75 8.46
C GLU A 176 25.36 -35.50 7.12
N ASN A 177 26.03 -35.07 6.05
CA ASN A 177 25.94 -35.79 4.76
C ASN A 177 27.26 -35.89 3.97
N LYS A 178 28.38 -36.07 4.68
CA LYS A 178 29.69 -36.40 4.05
C LYS A 178 30.30 -37.74 4.48
N SER A 179 29.62 -38.53 5.31
CA SER A 179 30.15 -39.83 5.78
C SER A 179 29.49 -41.06 5.17
N LYS A 180 28.71 -40.95 4.08
CA LYS A 180 28.04 -42.10 3.45
C LYS A 180 28.16 -42.23 1.92
N PHE A 181 29.08 -41.52 1.25
CA PHE A 181 29.18 -41.58 -0.23
C PHE A 181 30.54 -42.02 -0.81
N CYS A 182 31.47 -42.58 -0.03
CA CYS A 182 32.71 -43.17 -0.58
C CYS A 182 33.00 -44.58 -0.05
N GLN A 183 32.02 -45.49 -0.12
CA GLN A 183 32.26 -46.94 -0.12
C GLN A 183 31.15 -47.59 -0.96
N SER A 184 31.36 -47.66 -2.28
CA SER A 184 30.75 -48.64 -3.21
C SER A 184 30.83 -48.10 -4.65
N HIS A 185 31.99 -48.21 -5.28
CA HIS A 185 32.22 -48.95 -6.54
C HIS A 185 33.65 -48.72 -7.03
#